data_AF-A0A4W5M0P5-F1
#
_entry.id   AF-A0A4W5M0P5-F1
#
_cell.length_a   1.000
_cell.length_b   1.000
_cell.length_c   1.000
_cell.angle_alpha   90.00
_cell.angle_beta   90.00
_cell.angle_gamma   90.00
#
_symmetry.space_group_name_H-M   'P 1'
#
loop_
_entity.id
_entity.type
_entity.pdbx_description
1 polymer ?
#
loop_
_entity_poly.entity_id
_entity_poly.type
_entity_poly.pdbx_seq_one_letter_code
_entity_poly.pdbx_strand_id
1 'polypeptide(L)'
;MMASSLCLCLSSNQITAICILPCLNGGRCAAPYQCECPTGWTGTRCHSAVCSLSCLNGGRCIRPNRCHCSPGWSGHDCSRKRKTGYFNI
;
A
#
# COMPACT_ATOMS: atom_id res chain seq x y z
N MET A 1 -8.09 -21.06 35.34
CA MET A 1 -7.68 -19.67 35.02
C MET A 1 -7.87 -19.51 33.52
N MET A 2 -8.82 -18.68 33.14
CA MET A 2 -9.36 -18.59 31.80
C MET A 2 -8.38 -17.82 30.91
N ALA A 3 -7.89 -18.40 29.82
CA ALA A 3 -7.20 -17.66 28.77
C ALA A 3 -8.00 -17.81 27.47
N SER A 4 -9.02 -16.98 27.36
CA SER A 4 -9.80 -16.76 26.15
C SER A 4 -8.88 -16.22 25.05
N SER A 5 -8.50 -17.06 24.10
CA SER A 5 -7.87 -16.61 22.85
C SER A 5 -8.09 -17.70 21.82
N LEU A 6 -8.90 -17.40 20.80
CA LEU A 6 -9.14 -18.29 19.67
C LEU A 6 -7.81 -18.53 18.93
N CYS A 7 -7.07 -19.58 19.29
CA CYS A 7 -5.98 -20.12 18.50
C CYS A 7 -6.59 -20.82 17.27
N LEU A 8 -6.60 -20.14 16.12
CA LEU A 8 -6.89 -20.78 14.84
C LEU A 8 -5.57 -21.25 14.22
N CYS A 9 -5.28 -22.55 14.37
CA CYS A 9 -4.20 -23.22 13.67
C CYS A 9 -4.55 -23.33 12.18
N LEU A 10 -3.98 -22.47 11.32
CA LEU A 10 -4.15 -22.57 9.86
C LEU A 10 -2.99 -23.30 9.15
N SER A 11 -1.87 -23.55 9.82
CA SER A 11 -0.81 -24.45 9.32
C SER A 11 0.13 -24.89 10.45
N SER A 12 0.59 -26.14 10.35
CA SER A 12 0.99 -27.01 11.47
C SER A 12 2.20 -26.62 12.34
N ASN A 13 2.88 -25.46 12.17
CA ASN A 13 4.00 -25.08 13.05
C ASN A 13 4.51 -23.64 12.81
N GLN A 14 3.65 -22.62 12.95
CA GLN A 14 4.13 -21.24 12.87
C GLN A 14 3.54 -20.41 14.02
N ILE A 15 4.36 -20.10 15.02
CA ILE A 15 4.07 -19.18 16.14
C ILE A 15 4.12 -17.74 15.59
N THR A 16 3.33 -17.45 14.57
CA THR A 16 3.20 -16.10 13.99
C THR A 16 1.93 -15.47 14.48
N ALA A 17 2.00 -14.20 14.89
CA ALA A 17 0.84 -13.40 15.23
C ALA A 17 -0.20 -13.50 14.10
N ILE A 18 -1.46 -13.76 14.48
CA ILE A 18 -2.57 -13.90 13.55
C ILE A 18 -3.30 -12.56 13.46
N CYS A 19 -3.38 -12.02 12.25
CA CYS A 19 -4.15 -10.82 12.00
C CYS A 19 -5.57 -11.22 11.62
N ILE A 20 -6.56 -10.63 12.28
CA ILE A 20 -7.98 -10.89 12.00
C ILE A 20 -8.34 -10.50 10.55
N LEU A 21 -7.63 -9.50 10.00
CA LEU A 21 -7.66 -9.16 8.60
C LEU A 21 -6.27 -9.32 7.99
N PRO A 22 -6.13 -9.92 6.79
CA PRO A 22 -4.82 -10.11 6.19
C PRO A 22 -4.16 -8.77 5.83
N CYS A 23 -2.87 -8.65 6.10
CA CYS A 23 -2.03 -7.54 5.68
C CYS A 23 -1.85 -7.57 4.16
N LEU A 24 -1.87 -6.40 3.52
CA LEU A 24 -1.75 -6.26 2.07
C LEU A 24 -0.33 -5.82 1.69
N ASN A 25 -0.03 -5.86 0.38
CA ASN A 25 1.19 -5.30 -0.21
C ASN A 25 2.51 -5.81 0.40
N GLY A 26 2.53 -7.07 0.85
CA GLY A 26 3.71 -7.69 1.48
C GLY A 26 3.88 -7.35 2.97
N GLY A 27 2.87 -6.77 3.62
CA GLY A 27 2.85 -6.56 5.06
C GLY A 27 2.90 -7.86 5.85
N ARG A 28 3.57 -7.82 7.00
CA ARG A 28 3.70 -8.96 7.92
C ARG A 28 2.81 -8.74 9.13
N CYS A 29 2.20 -9.80 9.64
CA CYS A 29 1.39 -9.66 10.85
C CYS A 29 2.28 -9.65 12.10
N ALA A 30 2.14 -8.60 12.91
CA ALA A 30 2.89 -8.43 14.16
C ALA A 30 2.03 -8.67 15.41
N ALA A 31 0.73 -8.31 15.35
CA ALA A 31 -0.24 -8.55 16.41
C ALA A 31 -1.67 -8.60 15.85
N PRO A 32 -2.67 -9.03 16.63
CA PRO A 32 -4.07 -8.91 16.22
C PRO A 32 -4.39 -7.46 15.86
N TYR A 33 -4.80 -7.21 14.61
CA TYR A 33 -5.04 -5.88 14.01
C TYR A 33 -3.80 -5.01 13.71
N GLN A 34 -2.59 -5.52 13.95
CA GLN A 34 -1.35 -4.78 13.71
C GLN A 34 -0.53 -5.44 12.59
N CYS A 35 -0.37 -4.72 11.48
CA CYS A 35 0.50 -5.10 10.37
C CYS A 35 1.80 -4.28 10.40
N GLU A 36 2.94 -4.97 10.30
CA GLU A 36 4.23 -4.39 9.92
C GLU A 36 4.22 -4.13 8.41
N CYS A 37 4.25 -2.86 8.03
CA CYS A 37 4.21 -2.46 6.62
C CYS A 37 5.60 -2.32 6.02
N PRO A 38 5.82 -2.80 4.78
CA PRO A 38 7.06 -2.53 4.08
C PRO A 38 7.17 -1.05 3.74
N THR A 39 8.40 -0.59 3.49
CA THR A 39 8.71 0.80 3.18
C THR A 39 7.81 1.32 2.05
N GLY A 40 7.18 2.47 2.29
CA GLY A 40 6.26 3.09 1.33
C GLY A 40 4.81 2.62 1.44
N TRP A 41 4.43 1.84 2.45
CA TRP A 41 3.04 1.49 2.74
C TRP A 41 2.67 1.86 4.17
N THR A 42 1.39 2.18 4.38
CA THR A 42 0.83 2.57 5.67
C THR A 42 -0.64 2.13 5.80
N GLY A 43 -1.22 2.43 6.96
CA GLY A 43 -2.55 2.00 7.38
C GLY A 43 -2.53 0.66 8.10
N THR A 44 -3.62 0.35 8.79
CA THR A 44 -3.77 -0.85 9.65
C THR A 44 -3.51 -2.18 8.92
N ARG A 45 -3.65 -2.18 7.59
CA ARG A 45 -3.45 -3.35 6.72
C ARG A 45 -2.41 -3.11 5.62
N CYS A 46 -1.60 -2.05 5.72
CA CYS A 46 -0.64 -1.67 4.69
C CYS A 46 -1.29 -1.42 3.31
N HIS A 47 -2.53 -0.94 3.32
CA HIS A 47 -3.33 -0.73 2.11
C HIS A 47 -3.10 0.63 1.47
N SER A 48 -2.58 1.59 2.24
CA SER A 48 -2.34 2.96 1.77
C SER A 48 -0.90 3.07 1.30
N ALA A 49 -0.68 3.49 0.06
CA ALA A 49 0.64 3.80 -0.44
C ALA A 49 1.12 5.17 0.08
N VAL A 50 2.39 5.24 0.46
CA VAL A 50 3.10 6.46 0.83
C VAL A 50 4.07 6.81 -0.28
N CYS A 51 3.90 7.99 -0.87
CA CYS A 51 4.84 8.51 -1.86
C CYS A 51 5.78 9.48 -1.14
N SER A 52 7.10 9.26 -1.25
CA SER A 52 8.09 10.17 -0.68
C SER A 52 8.03 11.55 -1.33
N LEU A 53 7.66 11.58 -2.61
CA LEU A 53 7.35 12.80 -3.35
C LEU A 53 5.83 12.97 -3.43
N SER A 54 5.35 14.16 -3.09
CA SER A 54 3.94 14.49 -3.24
C SER A 54 3.55 14.45 -4.73
N CYS A 55 2.47 13.74 -5.05
CA CYS A 55 1.90 13.76 -6.39
C CYS A 55 1.30 15.13 -6.67
N LEU A 56 1.79 15.81 -7.70
CA LEU A 56 1.36 17.15 -8.08
C LEU A 56 0.14 17.11 -9.01
N ASN A 57 -0.48 18.28 -9.24
CA ASN A 57 -1.53 18.48 -10.24
C ASN A 57 -2.75 17.53 -10.08
N GLY A 58 -3.12 17.26 -8.83
CA GLY A 58 -4.24 16.37 -8.49
C GLY A 58 -3.94 14.88 -8.69
N GLY A 59 -2.67 14.50 -8.87
CA GLY A 59 -2.25 13.10 -8.92
C GLY A 59 -2.50 12.39 -7.58
N ARG A 60 -2.77 11.09 -7.62
CA ARG A 60 -2.96 10.24 -6.43
C ARG A 60 -1.82 9.24 -6.29
N CYS A 61 -1.29 9.11 -5.09
CA CYS A 61 -0.32 8.05 -4.79
C CYS A 61 -1.01 6.69 -4.86
N ILE A 62 -0.58 5.83 -5.79
CA ILE A 62 -1.17 4.48 -5.97
C ILE A 62 -0.22 3.37 -5.52
N ARG A 63 1.09 3.65 -5.49
CA ARG A 63 2.13 2.76 -4.98
C ARG A 63 3.27 3.61 -4.41
N PRO A 64 4.18 3.02 -3.60
CA PRO A 64 5.41 3.68 -3.20
C PRO A 64 6.07 4.34 -4.41
N ASN A 65 6.28 5.65 -4.35
CA ASN A 65 6.91 6.41 -5.43
C ASN A 65 6.22 6.11 -6.78
N ARG A 66 4.89 6.11 -6.85
CA ARG A 66 4.18 6.11 -8.13
C ARG A 66 2.87 6.85 -7.98
N CYS A 67 2.78 7.94 -8.73
CA CYS A 67 1.57 8.71 -8.85
C CYS A 67 0.74 8.24 -10.04
N HIS A 68 -0.56 8.13 -9.84
CA HIS A 68 -1.54 8.14 -10.90
C HIS A 68 -1.86 9.59 -11.23
N CYS A 69 -1.51 10.02 -12.44
CA CYS A 69 -1.67 11.39 -12.87
C CYS A 69 -3.03 11.64 -13.49
N SER A 70 -3.58 12.82 -13.22
CA SER A 70 -4.76 13.32 -13.92
C SER A 70 -4.51 13.41 -15.43
N PRO A 71 -5.57 13.34 -16.26
CA PRO A 71 -5.44 13.54 -17.70
C PRO A 71 -4.70 14.85 -18.01
N GLY A 72 -3.79 14.81 -18.98
CA GLY A 72 -2.95 15.95 -19.32
C GLY A 72 -1.66 16.09 -18.48
N TRP A 73 -1.41 15.21 -17.50
CA TRP A 73 -0.17 15.18 -16.71
C TRP A 73 0.56 13.84 -16.80
N SER A 74 1.88 13.87 -16.65
CA SER A 74 2.79 12.73 -16.73
C SER A 74 4.04 12.98 -15.89
N GLY A 75 4.92 11.98 -15.83
CA GLY A 75 6.06 11.96 -14.92
C GLY A 75 5.74 11.17 -13.65
N HIS A 76 6.77 10.95 -12.85
CA HIS A 76 6.70 10.14 -11.64
C HIS A 76 5.84 10.79 -10.54
N ASP A 77 5.91 12.11 -10.47
CA ASP A 77 5.25 13.02 -9.53
C ASP A 77 4.15 13.85 -10.20
N CYS A 78 3.80 13.55 -11.46
CA CYS A 78 2.81 14.29 -12.25
C CYS A 78 3.14 15.76 -12.49
N SER A 79 4.41 16.17 -12.43
CA SER A 79 4.86 17.54 -12.74
C SER A 79 4.80 17.92 -14.21
N ARG A 80 4.85 16.96 -15.13
CA ARG A 80 5.01 17.25 -16.56
C ARG A 80 3.65 17.28 -17.23
N LYS A 81 3.37 18.30 -18.05
CA LYS A 81 2.19 18.28 -18.91
C LYS A 81 2.38 17.25 -20.03
N ARG A 82 1.40 16.37 -20.24
CA ARG A 82 1.32 15.54 -21.44
C ARG A 82 1.12 16.47 -22.62
N LYS A 83 2.11 16.54 -23.51
CA LYS A 83 1.91 17.11 -24.84
C LYS A 83 1.04 16.15 -25.64
N THR A 84 -0.26 16.34 -25.58
CA THR A 84 -1.19 15.75 -26.55
C THR A 84 -0.87 16.40 -27.90
N GLY A 85 -0.14 15.72 -28.79
CA GLY A 85 0.05 16.20 -30.16
C GLY A 85 1.37 15.83 -30.87
N TYR A 86 1.66 14.55 -31.08
CA TYR A 86 2.43 14.10 -32.25
C TYR A 86 2.08 12.65 -32.63
N PHE A 87 0.81 12.42 -32.97
CA PHE A 87 0.39 11.30 -33.81
C PHE A 87 -0.74 11.84 -34.70
N ASN A 88 -0.33 12.62 -35.70
CA ASN A 88 -1.03 12.78 -36.97
C ASN A 88 0.10 12.74 -38.01
N ILE A 89 0.45 11.52 -38.43
CA ILE A 89 1.05 11.26 -39.73
C ILE A 89 0.08 10.34 -40.48
#